data_AF-A0A1H2EKA1-F1
#
_entry.id   AF-A0A1H2EKA1-F1
#
_cell.length_a   1.000
_cell.length_b   1.000
_cell.length_c   1.000
_cell.angle_alpha   90.00
_cell.angle_beta   90.00
_cell.angle_gamma   90.00
#
_symmetry.space_group_name_H-M   'P 1'
#
loop_
_entity.id
_entity.type
_entity.pdbx_description
1 polymer ?
#
loop_
_entity_poly.entity_id
_entity_poly.type
_entity_poly.pdbx_seq_one_letter_code
_entity_poly.pdbx_strand_id
1 'polypeptide(L)'
;MTAQTIILIFTLIIYLIIIFVFNTARIKYAGGKVGTVINLILITVCLLFIADYVIIFDQLVDTDVLEIIKALFRTAALSFLAYGGTKVAAS
;
A
#
# COMPACT_ATOMS: atom_id res chain seq x y z
N MET A 1 -11.24 -23.77 2.84
CA MET A 1 -10.63 -22.42 2.99
C MET A 1 -11.68 -21.51 3.61
N THR A 2 -11.33 -20.73 4.62
CA THR A 2 -12.27 -19.76 5.21
C THR A 2 -12.39 -18.54 4.29
N ALA A 3 -13.54 -17.86 4.33
CA ALA A 3 -13.79 -16.67 3.48
C ALA A 3 -12.73 -15.57 3.68
N GLN A 4 -12.23 -15.42 4.90
CA GLN A 4 -11.16 -14.47 5.23
C GLN A 4 -9.84 -14.77 4.50
N THR A 5 -9.43 -16.05 4.44
CA THR A 5 -8.22 -16.45 3.71
C THR A 5 -8.36 -16.19 2.21
N ILE A 6 -9.54 -16.41 1.64
CA ILE A 6 -9.82 -16.13 0.23
C ILE A 6 -9.68 -14.62 -0.04
N ILE A 7 -10.31 -13.78 0.80
CA ILE A 7 -10.22 -12.32 0.67
C ILE A 7 -8.75 -11.88 0.74
N LEU A 8 -8.00 -12.33 1.74
CA LEU A 8 -6.59 -12.00 1.87
C LEU A 8 -5.80 -12.39 0.60
N ILE A 9 -5.94 -13.62 0.10
CA ILE A 9 -5.21 -14.07 -1.10
C ILE A 9 -5.58 -13.22 -2.33
N PHE A 10 -6.86 -12.91 -2.55
CA PHE A 10 -7.26 -12.05 -3.66
C PHE A 10 -6.72 -10.62 -3.50
N THR A 11 -6.76 -10.07 -2.29
CA THR A 11 -6.16 -8.77 -1.99
C THR A 11 -4.65 -8.78 -2.23
N LEU A 12 -3.93 -9.87 -1.90
CA LEU A 12 -2.52 -10.07 -2.25
C LEU A 12 -2.28 -9.89 -3.74
N ILE A 13 -3.06 -10.62 -4.54
CA ILE A 13 -2.91 -10.68 -5.99
C ILE A 13 -3.14 -9.29 -6.58
N ILE A 14 -4.18 -8.59 -6.11
CA ILE A 14 -4.47 -7.22 -6.52
C ILE A 14 -3.30 -6.30 -6.18
N TYR A 15 -2.74 -6.36 -4.97
CA TYR A 15 -1.59 -5.54 -4.61
C TYR A 15 -0.37 -5.84 -5.49
N LEU A 16 -0.08 -7.11 -5.78
CA LEU A 16 1.01 -7.49 -6.68
C LEU A 16 0.80 -6.97 -8.10
N ILE A 17 -0.43 -7.05 -8.63
CA ILE A 17 -0.78 -6.50 -9.94
C ILE A 17 -0.56 -4.99 -9.96
N ILE A 18 -1.03 -4.27 -8.94
CA ILE A 18 -0.86 -2.82 -8.84
C ILE A 18 0.64 -2.48 -8.82
N ILE A 19 1.42 -3.11 -7.94
CA ILE A 19 2.87 -2.86 -7.85
C ILE A 19 3.54 -3.14 -9.20
N PHE A 20 3.22 -4.25 -9.85
CA PHE A 20 3.83 -4.62 -11.14
C PHE A 20 3.49 -3.64 -12.27
N VAL A 21 2.21 -3.31 -12.44
CA VAL A 21 1.73 -2.39 -13.48
C VAL A 21 2.30 -0.98 -13.26
N PHE A 22 2.24 -0.47 -12.03
CA PHE A 22 2.78 0.85 -11.71
C PHE A 22 4.30 0.89 -11.74
N ASN A 23 5.00 -0.18 -11.39
CA ASN A 23 6.45 -0.23 -11.53
C ASN A 23 6.88 -0.23 -13.01
N THR A 24 6.15 -0.94 -13.87
CA THR A 24 6.37 -0.88 -15.34
C THR A 24 6.10 0.54 -15.87
N ALA A 25 5.02 1.18 -15.41
CA ALA A 25 4.71 2.56 -15.76
C ALA A 25 5.78 3.53 -15.25
N ARG A 26 6.35 3.31 -14.06
CA ARG A 26 7.42 4.14 -13.47
C ARG A 26 8.65 4.21 -14.37
N ILE A 27 9.05 3.08 -14.95
CA ILE A 27 10.21 3.00 -15.86
C ILE A 27 9.90 3.75 -17.17
N LYS A 28 8.66 3.62 -17.67
CA LYS A 28 8.23 4.26 -18.92
C LYS A 28 8.04 5.78 -18.80
N TYR A 29 7.54 6.25 -17.66
CA TYR A 29 7.32 7.66 -17.35
C TYR A 29 8.36 8.18 -16.34
N ALA A 30 9.59 7.70 -16.47
CA ALA A 30 10.68 8.08 -15.59
C ALA A 30 10.99 9.58 -15.75
N GLY A 31 10.67 10.35 -14.71
CA GLY A 31 10.82 11.81 -14.68
C GLY A 31 9.52 12.58 -14.96
N GLY A 32 9.43 13.78 -14.40
CA GLY A 32 8.25 14.65 -14.50
C GLY A 32 7.13 14.32 -13.51
N LYS A 33 6.02 15.08 -13.58
CA LYS A 33 4.91 15.01 -12.62
C LYS A 33 4.27 13.61 -12.55
N VAL A 34 4.13 12.94 -13.70
CA VAL A 34 3.53 11.59 -13.81
C VAL A 34 4.37 10.55 -13.05
N GLY A 35 5.70 10.58 -13.18
CA GLY A 35 6.60 9.70 -12.43
C GLY A 35 6.48 9.89 -10.92
N THR A 36 6.29 11.14 -10.47
CA THR A 36 6.08 11.44 -9.04
C THR A 36 4.73 10.90 -8.53
N VAL A 37 3.65 11.02 -9.31
CA VAL A 37 2.35 10.38 -8.97
C VAL A 37 2.50 8.87 -8.85
N ILE A 38 3.16 8.23 -9.83
CA ILE A 38 3.36 6.78 -9.83
C ILE A 38 4.16 6.34 -8.61
N ASN A 39 5.21 7.07 -8.25
CA ASN A 39 6.02 6.77 -7.07
C ASN A 39 5.20 6.86 -5.77
N LEU A 40 4.32 7.85 -5.69
CA LEU A 40 3.43 8.04 -4.56
C LEU A 40 2.38 6.93 -4.43
N ILE A 41 1.82 6.48 -5.56
CA ILE A 41 0.91 5.33 -5.60
C ILE A 41 1.65 4.07 -5.12
N LEU A 42 2.87 3.83 -5.61
CA LEU A 42 3.67 2.68 -5.19
C LEU A 42 3.95 2.68 -3.68
N ILE A 43 4.34 3.82 -3.11
CA ILE A 43 4.57 3.95 -1.65
C ILE A 43 3.28 3.69 -0.86
N THR A 44 2.17 4.29 -1.30
CA THR A 44 0.86 4.12 -0.65
C THR A 44 0.43 2.65 -0.65
N VAL A 45 0.56 1.97 -1.79
CA VAL A 45 0.18 0.56 -1.95
C VAL A 45 1.09 -0.34 -1.11
N CYS A 46 2.38 -0.06 -1.04
CA CYS A 46 3.30 -0.79 -0.16
C CYS A 46 2.92 -0.63 1.33
N LEU A 47 2.54 0.56 1.78
CA LEU A 47 2.08 0.79 3.15
C LEU A 47 0.78 0.05 3.45
N LEU A 48 -0.19 0.07 2.52
CA LEU A 48 -1.44 -0.68 2.66
C LEU A 48 -1.22 -2.19 2.68
N PHE A 49 -0.31 -2.69 1.83
CA PHE A 49 0.10 -4.08 1.82
C PHE A 49 0.63 -4.51 3.20
N ILE A 50 1.54 -3.73 3.79
CA ILE A 50 2.08 -4.02 5.13
C ILE A 50 0.95 -4.02 6.18
N ALA A 51 0.02 -3.06 6.09
CA ALA A 51 -1.09 -2.98 7.04
C ALA A 51 -2.01 -4.20 7.00
N ASP A 52 -2.31 -4.71 5.80
CA ASP A 52 -3.20 -5.86 5.63
C ASP A 52 -2.50 -7.19 5.97
N TYR A 53 -1.18 -7.28 5.74
CA TYR A 53 -0.39 -8.48 5.99
C TYR A 53 0.28 -8.57 7.35
N VAL A 54 0.14 -7.53 8.19
CA VAL A 54 0.62 -7.60 9.57
C VAL A 54 -0.01 -8.76 10.35
N ILE A 55 -1.18 -9.25 9.91
CA ILE A 55 -1.87 -10.43 10.46
C ILE A 55 -1.06 -11.72 10.38
N ILE A 56 -0.02 -11.80 9.53
CA ILE A 56 0.90 -12.95 9.53
C ILE A 56 1.68 -13.03 10.86
N PHE A 57 1.87 -11.90 11.55
CA PHE A 57 2.56 -11.83 12.84
C PHE A 57 1.63 -12.09 14.04
N ASP A 58 0.38 -12.49 13.83
CA ASP A 58 -0.59 -12.80 14.90
C ASP A 58 -0.07 -13.89 15.87
N GLN A 59 0.78 -14.79 15.40
CA GLN A 59 1.40 -15.81 16.26
C GLN A 59 2.54 -15.27 17.16
N LEU A 60 3.07 -14.08 16.86
CA LEU A 60 4.24 -13.50 17.51
C LEU A 60 3.91 -12.26 18.36
N VAL A 61 2.78 -11.61 18.09
CA VAL A 61 2.43 -10.31 18.64
C VAL A 61 0.98 -10.32 19.11
N ASP A 62 0.68 -9.61 20.20
CA ASP A 62 -0.66 -9.50 20.75
C ASP A 62 -1.65 -8.85 19.77
N THR A 63 -2.90 -9.31 19.76
CA THR A 63 -3.94 -8.86 18.82
C THR A 63 -4.17 -7.35 18.90
N ASP A 64 -4.09 -6.74 20.08
CA ASP A 64 -4.28 -5.30 20.25
C ASP A 64 -3.15 -4.50 19.56
N VAL A 65 -1.92 -5.01 19.67
CA VAL A 65 -0.76 -4.41 19.02
C VAL A 65 -0.84 -4.55 17.50
N LEU A 66 -1.32 -5.70 16.99
CA LEU A 66 -1.58 -5.88 15.57
C LEU A 66 -2.59 -4.87 15.03
N GLU A 67 -3.70 -4.64 15.75
CA GLU A 67 -4.72 -3.68 15.35
C GLU A 67 -4.17 -2.25 15.29
N ILE A 68 -3.36 -1.86 16.28
CA ILE A 68 -2.69 -0.55 16.29
C ILE A 68 -1.76 -0.41 15.08
N ILE A 69 -0.93 -1.42 14.81
CA ILE A 69 0.00 -1.38 13.67
C ILE A 69 -0.79 -1.27 12.35
N LYS A 70 -1.86 -2.04 12.19
CA LYS A 70 -2.73 -1.99 11.01
C LYS A 70 -3.37 -0.61 10.82
N ALA A 71 -3.88 -0.01 11.90
CA ALA A 71 -4.45 1.33 11.86
C ALA A 71 -3.39 2.38 11.53
N LEU A 72 -2.18 2.26 12.09
CA LEU A 72 -1.07 3.17 11.86
C LEU A 72 -0.63 3.17 10.38
N PHE A 73 -0.37 1.99 9.81
CA PHE A 73 0.06 1.87 8.42
C PHE A 73 -1.03 2.29 7.43
N ARG A 74 -2.30 1.99 7.69
CA ARG A 74 -3.41 2.48 6.85
C ARG A 74 -3.53 4.00 6.90
N THR A 75 -3.46 4.59 8.09
CA THR A 75 -3.54 6.04 8.26
C THR A 75 -2.35 6.72 7.60
N ALA A 76 -1.15 6.16 7.74
CA ALA A 76 0.04 6.63 7.05
C ALA A 76 -0.15 6.56 5.53
N ALA A 77 -0.59 5.43 4.97
CA ALA A 77 -0.82 5.27 3.54
C ALA A 77 -1.78 6.34 2.99
N LEU A 78 -2.93 6.53 3.65
CA LEU A 78 -3.91 7.53 3.25
C LEU A 78 -3.37 8.96 3.37
N SER A 79 -2.55 9.22 4.40
CA SER A 79 -1.89 10.51 4.58
C SER A 79 -0.86 10.77 3.48
N PHE A 80 -0.01 9.80 3.15
CA PHE A 80 0.95 9.91 2.04
C PHE A 80 0.25 10.16 0.71
N LEU A 81 -0.90 9.50 0.49
CA LEU A 81 -1.71 9.71 -0.71
C LEU A 81 -2.28 11.13 -0.76
N ALA A 82 -2.87 11.61 0.34
CA ALA A 82 -3.49 12.94 0.42
C ALA A 82 -2.45 14.07 0.32
N TYR A 83 -1.43 14.07 1.18
CA TYR A 83 -0.41 15.11 1.24
C TYR A 83 0.57 15.05 0.06
N GLY A 84 0.95 13.85 -0.36
CA GLY A 84 1.80 13.75 -1.53
C GLY A 84 1.03 14.11 -2.81
N GLY A 85 -0.27 13.81 -2.88
CA GLY A 85 -1.12 14.18 -4.02
C GLY A 85 -1.21 15.70 -4.18
N THR A 86 -1.40 16.43 -3.08
CA THR A 86 -1.40 17.91 -3.11
C THR A 86 -0.03 18.46 -3.49
N LYS A 87 1.06 17.89 -2.99
CA LYS A 87 2.43 18.30 -3.37
C LYS A 87 2.71 18.09 -4.86
N VAL A 88 2.21 16.99 -5.45
CA VAL A 88 2.35 16.74 -6.88
C VAL A 88 1.47 17.69 -7.70
N ALA A 89 0.29 18.06 -7.20
CA ALA A 89 -0.59 19.02 -7.85
C ALA A 89 -0.06 20.47 -7.79
N ALA A 90 0.65 20.83 -6.72
CA ALA A 90 1.22 22.16 -6.51
C ALA A 90 2.56 22.40 -7.22
N SER A 91 3.29 21.33 -7.58
CA SER A 91 4.51 21.36 -8.39
C SER A 91 4.19 21.38 -9.88
#